data_AF-A0A7C7HUD4-F1
#
_entry.id   AF-A0A7C7HUD4-F1
#
_cell.length_a   1.000
_cell.length_b   1.000
_cell.length_c   1.000
_cell.angle_alpha   90.00
_cell.angle_beta   90.00
_cell.angle_gamma   90.00
#
_symmetry.space_group_name_H-M   'P 1'
#
loop_
_entity.id
_entity.type
_entity.pdbx_description
1 polymer ?
#
loop_
_entity_poly.entity_id
_entity_poly.type
_entity_poly.pdbx_seq_one_letter_code
_entity_poly.pdbx_strand_id
1 'polypeptide(L)' 'MAGTKAGGAKAALTNKKRYGKDFYASIGAKGGRNGNTGGFAANRELARKAGAKGGRISRRTKAKKSE' A
#
# COMPACT_ATOMS: atom_id res chain seq x y z
N MET A 1 -18.46 -19.09 -4.90
CA MET A 1 -19.57 -18.39 -4.22
C MET A 1 -19.14 -16.96 -3.97
N ALA A 2 -19.99 -15.98 -4.25
CA ALA A 2 -19.70 -14.58 -3.94
C ALA A 2 -19.57 -14.39 -2.41
N GLY A 3 -18.77 -13.44 -1.97
CA GLY A 3 -18.57 -13.15 -0.55
C GLY A 3 -17.68 -14.14 0.23
N THR A 4 -17.24 -15.27 -0.34
CA THR A 4 -16.33 -16.20 0.34
C THR A 4 -14.85 -15.92 0.00
N LYS A 5 -13.93 -16.29 0.90
CA LYS A 5 -12.47 -16.14 0.67
C LYS A 5 -12.03 -16.79 -0.64
N ALA A 6 -12.53 -18.00 -0.92
CA ALA A 6 -12.25 -18.72 -2.16
C ALA A 6 -12.79 -17.99 -3.41
N GLY A 7 -13.96 -17.37 -3.31
CA GLY A 7 -14.51 -16.52 -4.38
C GLY A 7 -13.65 -15.29 -4.64
N GLY A 8 -13.23 -14.60 -3.58
CA GLY A 8 -12.35 -13.42 -3.66
C GLY A 8 -10.99 -13.74 -4.29
N ALA A 9 -10.38 -14.88 -3.93
CA ALA A 9 -9.13 -15.34 -4.54
C ALA A 9 -9.28 -15.58 -6.05
N LYS A 10 -10.34 -16.26 -6.49
CA LYS A 10 -10.63 -16.48 -7.92
C LYS A 10 -10.83 -15.15 -8.66
N ALA A 11 -11.57 -14.21 -8.07
CA ALA A 11 -11.77 -12.89 -8.67
C ALA A 11 -10.46 -12.11 -8.80
N ALA A 12 -9.60 -12.14 -7.79
CA ALA A 12 -8.29 -11.49 -7.83
C ALA A 12 -7.39 -12.05 -8.93
N LEU A 13 -7.39 -13.37 -9.14
CA LEU A 13 -6.66 -14.01 -10.23
C LEU A 13 -7.19 -13.56 -11.60
N THR A 14 -8.51 -13.55 -11.79
CA THR A 14 -9.14 -13.08 -13.03
C THR A 14 -8.82 -11.61 -13.31
N ASN A 15 -8.88 -10.75 -12.30
CA ASN A 15 -8.56 -9.32 -12.45
C ASN A 15 -7.10 -9.09 -12.81
N LYS A 16 -6.16 -9.80 -12.16
CA LYS A 16 -4.73 -9.72 -12.49
C LYS A 16 -4.44 -10.26 -13.90
N LYS A 17 -5.16 -11.29 -14.35
CA LYS A 17 -5.03 -11.82 -15.72
C LYS A 17 -5.57 -10.83 -16.77
N ARG A 18 -6.70 -10.19 -16.50
CA ARG A 18 -7.36 -9.27 -17.45
C ARG A 18 -6.68 -7.90 -17.55
N TYR A 19 -6.24 -7.36 -16.42
CA TYR A 19 -5.76 -5.97 -16.34
C TYR A 19 -4.27 -5.86 -15.97
N GLY A 20 -3.58 -6.99 -15.85
CA GLY A 20 -2.17 -7.05 -15.50
C GLY A 20 -1.88 -7.00 -13.99
N LYS A 21 -0.60 -7.18 -13.66
CA LYS A 21 -0.10 -7.23 -12.28
C LYS A 21 -0.30 -5.90 -11.53
N ASP A 22 -0.32 -4.79 -12.25
CA ASP A 22 -0.38 -3.44 -11.68
C ASP A 22 -1.80 -2.95 -11.41
N PHE A 23 -2.83 -3.75 -11.71
CA PHE A 23 -4.23 -3.38 -11.58
C PHE A 23 -4.57 -2.84 -10.18
N TYR A 24 -4.27 -3.60 -9.13
CA TYR A 24 -4.55 -3.19 -7.75
C TYR A 24 -3.66 -2.04 -7.28
N ALA A 25 -2.40 -2.00 -7.72
CA ALA A 25 -1.48 -0.91 -7.38
C ALA A 25 -1.96 0.43 -7.96
N SER A 26 -2.40 0.42 -9.22
CA SER A 26 -2.90 1.62 -9.90
C SER A 26 -4.20 2.14 -9.29
N ILE A 27 -5.13 1.26 -8.92
CA ILE A 27 -6.39 1.63 -8.25
C ILE A 27 -6.11 2.20 -6.86
N GLY A 28 -5.24 1.56 -6.07
CA GLY A 28 -4.85 2.06 -4.76
C GLY A 28 -4.16 3.43 -4.83
N ALA A 29 -3.28 3.64 -5.82
CA ALA A 29 -2.63 4.93 -6.03
C ALA A 29 -3.62 6.03 -6.41
N LYS A 30 -4.58 5.76 -7.29
CA LYS A 30 -5.65 6.70 -7.66
C LYS A 30 -6.51 7.05 -6.45
N GLY A 31 -6.94 6.05 -5.68
CA GLY A 31 -7.71 6.25 -4.46
C GLY A 31 -6.95 7.06 -3.40
N GLY A 32 -5.67 6.78 -3.21
CA GLY A 32 -4.83 7.53 -2.27
C GLY A 32 -4.56 8.98 -2.69
N ARG A 33 -4.46 9.26 -4.00
CA ARG A 33 -4.32 10.64 -4.52
C ARG A 33 -5.61 11.44 -4.39
N ASN A 34 -6.76 10.80 -4.65
CA ASN A 34 -8.06 11.44 -4.58
C ASN A 34 -8.62 11.50 -3.15
N GLY A 35 -8.06 10.72 -2.23
CA GLY A 35 -8.42 10.69 -0.82
C GLY A 35 -7.94 11.94 -0.09
N ASN A 36 -8.89 12.80 0.26
CA ASN A 36 -8.72 14.06 0.98
C ASN A 36 -9.05 13.94 2.48
N THR A 37 -9.42 12.74 2.96
CA THR A 37 -9.82 12.44 4.35
C THR A 37 -8.68 12.43 5.38
N GLY A 38 -7.54 13.10 5.12
CA GLY A 38 -6.50 13.31 6.13
C GLY A 38 -5.65 12.06 6.42
N GLY A 39 -4.82 11.66 5.46
CA GLY A 39 -3.78 10.64 5.64
C GLY A 39 -2.37 11.17 5.33
N PHE A 40 -1.37 10.28 5.30
CA PHE A 40 0.02 10.63 4.97
C PHE A 40 0.22 11.24 3.57
N ALA A 41 -0.71 11.01 2.65
CA ALA A 41 -0.73 11.63 1.34
C ALA A 41 -1.26 13.07 1.36
N ALA A 42 -2.19 13.39 2.27
CA ALA A 42 -2.82 14.70 2.37
C ALA A 42 -1.96 15.71 3.15
N ASN A 43 -1.12 15.25 4.09
CA ASN A 43 -0.21 16.11 4.84
C ASN A 43 1.21 15.52 4.88
N ARG A 44 2.07 16.05 4.01
CA ARG A 44 3.48 15.64 3.89
C ARG A 44 4.28 15.87 5.17
N GLU A 45 3.96 16.90 5.95
CA GLU A 45 4.63 17.14 7.22
C GLU A 45 4.28 16.08 8.26
N LEU A 46 3.01 15.69 8.35
CA LEU A 46 2.55 14.63 9.25
C LEU A 46 3.23 13.30 8.89
N ALA A 47 3.36 12.98 7.60
CA ALA A 47 4.11 11.82 7.13
C ALA A 47 5.59 11.87 7.53
N ARG A 48 6.23 13.03 7.36
CA ARG A 48 7.63 13.22 7.77
C ARG A 48 7.83 13.03 9.27
N LYS A 49 6.97 13.66 10.10
CA LYS A 49 7.04 13.58 11.56
C LYS A 49 6.82 12.14 12.05
N ALA A 50 5.82 11.45 11.53
CA ALA A 50 5.54 10.06 11.88
C ALA A 50 6.68 9.10 11.45
N GLY A 51 7.20 9.26 10.23
CA GLY A 51 8.33 8.47 9.72
C GLY A 51 9.60 8.67 10.55
N ALA A 52 9.93 9.91 10.89
CA ALA A 52 11.09 10.22 11.74
C ALA A 52 10.95 9.61 13.15
N LYS A 53 9.77 9.72 13.77
CA LYS A 53 9.50 9.12 15.08
C LYS A 53 9.63 7.59 15.04
N GLY A 54 9.04 6.94 14.03
CA GLY A 54 9.13 5.49 13.85
C GLY A 54 10.56 5.02 13.61
N GLY A 55 11.32 5.73 12.77
CA GLY A 55 12.74 5.44 12.54
C GLY A 55 13.59 5.58 13.80
N ARG A 56 13.35 6.60 14.63
CA ARG A 56 14.09 6.83 15.88
C ARG A 56 13.79 5.79 16.96
N ILE A 57 12.55 5.30 17.03
CA ILE A 57 12.12 4.27 18.00
C ILE A 57 12.51 2.85 17.54
N SER A 58 12.71 2.66 16.23
CA SER A 58 13.02 1.36 15.66
C SER A 58 14.27 0.73 16.28
N ARG A 59 14.11 -0.50 16.78
CA ARG A 59 15.23 -1.36 17.23
C ARG A 59 15.80 -2.23 16.10
N ARG A 60 15.22 -2.17 14.90
CA ARG A 60 15.74 -2.90 13.74
C ARG A 60 17.03 -2.23 13.28
N THR A 61 18.10 -3.02 13.22
CA THR A 61 19.38 -2.64 12.60
C THR A 61 19.18 -2.34 11.12
N LYS A 62 20.01 -1.45 10.57
CA LYS A 62 20.00 -1.17 9.13
C LYS A 62 20.28 -2.48 8.37
N ALA A 63 19.50 -2.76 7.34
CA ALA A 63 19.77 -3.89 6.45
C ALA A 63 21.16 -3.68 5.81
N LYS A 64 22.04 -4.69 5.89
CA LYS A 64 23.31 -4.68 5.17
C LYS A 64 23.01 -4.60 3.67
N LYS A 65 23.65 -3.66 2.96
CA LYS A 65 23.72 -3.74 1.50
C LYS A 65 24.57 -4.94 1.13
N SER A 66 24.01 -5.89 0.39
CA SER A 66 24.81 -6.80 -0.43
C SER A 66 25.20 -6.03 -1.69
N GLU A 67 26.51 -5.83 -1.89
CA GLU A 67 27.09 -5.40 -3.16
C GLU A 67 27.08 -6.56 -4.17
#